data_AF-A0A0S8B5V6-F1
#
_entry.id   AF-A0A0S8B5V6-F1
#
_cell.length_a   1.000
_cell.length_b   1.000
_cell.length_c   1.000
_cell.angle_alpha   90.00
_cell.angle_beta   90.00
_cell.angle_gamma   90.00
#
_symmetry.space_group_name_H-M   'P 1'
#
loop_
_entity.id
_entity.type
_entity.pdbx_description
1 polymer ?
#
loop_
_entity_poly.entity_id
_entity_poly.type
_entity_poly.pdbx_seq_one_letter_code
_entity_poly.pdbx_strand_id
1 'polypeptide(L)'
;MLIEVAEQLRCPLAHEGRQYCILLPEHIDERDVRSGFVACPVCRHHYPIVDGMPRMRHPDDDAPVPVADPPCPLPSAVDVAALLGVRGAGGYVVLAGSAGGLADGLAVPLDGVHVIVVNPPAGLTGAPSRSLLSGGRAFPLQSAMARGVVLGAEHARAPWLEEAARLLLRGLRMVALAEDVSCDGVERLASGHGMTVGQRR
;
A
#
# COMPACT_ATOMS: atom_id res chain seq x y z
N MET A 1 2.52 10.50 8.55
CA MET A 1 2.94 10.07 7.20
C MET A 1 4.24 10.75 6.83
N LEU A 2 5.23 9.99 6.36
CA LEU A 2 6.48 10.54 5.82
C LEU A 2 6.19 11.49 4.65
N ILE A 3 6.77 12.69 4.66
CA ILE A 3 6.46 13.76 3.69
C ILE A 3 6.68 13.35 2.22
N GLU A 4 7.69 12.52 1.93
CA GLU A 4 8.00 12.04 0.57
C GLU A 4 6.91 11.12 0.00
N VAL A 5 6.08 10.50 0.85
CA VAL A 5 4.95 9.68 0.39
C VAL A 5 3.91 10.55 -0.33
N ALA A 6 3.83 11.85 -0.03
CA ALA A 6 2.88 12.75 -0.69
C ALA A 6 3.06 12.81 -2.21
N GLU A 7 4.29 12.72 -2.73
CA GLU A 7 4.57 12.71 -4.17
C GLU A 7 4.02 11.45 -4.87
N GLN A 8 3.82 10.38 -4.09
CA GLN A 8 3.30 9.13 -4.59
C GLN A 8 1.77 9.12 -4.63
N LEU A 9 1.11 10.02 -3.89
CA LEU A 9 -0.34 10.02 -3.76
C LEU A 9 -1.03 10.45 -5.06
N ARG A 10 -2.15 9.78 -5.35
CA ARG A 10 -3.07 10.12 -6.43
C ARG A 10 -4.49 10.21 -5.90
N CYS A 11 -5.25 11.15 -6.44
CA CYS A 11 -6.65 11.28 -6.09
C CYS A 11 -7.39 10.00 -6.49
N PRO A 12 -8.20 9.41 -5.59
CA PRO A 12 -9.02 8.24 -5.90
C PRO A 12 -10.19 8.56 -6.86
N LEU A 13 -10.50 9.83 -7.10
CA LEU A 13 -11.54 10.24 -8.04
C LEU A 13 -11.02 10.19 -9.48
N ALA A 14 -11.88 9.80 -10.41
CA ALA A 14 -11.53 9.69 -11.83
C ALA A 14 -11.27 11.07 -12.45
N HIS A 15 -10.07 11.27 -12.99
CA HIS A 15 -9.64 12.49 -13.65
C HIS A 15 -8.86 12.19 -14.93
N GLU A 16 -8.97 13.07 -15.91
CA GLU A 16 -8.09 13.06 -17.07
C GLU A 16 -6.70 13.60 -16.69
N GLY A 17 -5.66 12.79 -16.89
CA GLY A 17 -4.27 13.17 -16.62
C GLY A 17 -3.71 12.65 -15.29
N ARG A 18 -2.38 12.44 -15.25
CA ARG A 18 -1.66 11.95 -14.08
C ARG A 18 -1.20 13.11 -13.20
N GLN A 19 -2.11 13.70 -12.43
CA GLN A 19 -1.74 14.82 -11.56
C GLN A 19 -1.46 14.37 -10.12
N TYR A 20 -0.42 14.97 -9.54
CA TYR A 20 0.00 14.76 -8.17
C TYR A 20 -1.00 15.43 -7.22
N CYS A 21 -1.21 14.83 -6.05
CA CYS A 21 -1.90 15.53 -4.97
C CYS A 21 -0.94 16.51 -4.27
N ILE A 22 -1.49 17.59 -3.73
CA ILE A 22 -0.77 18.62 -3.01
C ILE A 22 -0.92 18.33 -1.51
N LEU A 23 0.19 18.30 -0.78
CA LEU A 23 0.18 18.20 0.67
C LEU A 23 0.05 19.58 1.31
N LEU A 24 -0.89 19.72 2.23
CA LEU A 24 -1.16 20.91 3.02
C LEU A 24 -1.03 20.55 4.51
N PRO A 25 0.20 20.55 5.07
CA PRO A 25 0.42 20.10 6.43
C PRO A 25 0.01 21.17 7.45
N GLU A 26 -0.61 20.76 8.54
CA GLU A 26 -0.91 21.62 9.70
C GLU A 26 0.05 21.33 10.85
N HIS A 27 0.36 20.06 11.08
CA HIS A 27 1.32 19.63 12.09
C HIS A 27 2.30 18.62 11.48
N ILE A 28 3.59 18.90 11.62
CA ILE A 28 4.70 18.04 11.20
C ILE A 28 5.58 17.81 12.43
N ASP A 29 5.95 16.56 12.66
CA ASP A 29 6.99 16.17 13.60
C ASP A 29 8.18 15.63 12.81
N GLU A 30 9.30 16.36 12.81
CA GLU A 30 10.44 16.15 11.92
C GLU A 30 10.07 16.08 10.43
N ARG A 31 9.91 14.86 9.89
CA ARG A 31 9.50 14.57 8.51
C ARG A 31 8.16 13.81 8.44
N ASP A 32 7.54 13.57 9.58
CA ASP A 32 6.27 12.88 9.72
C ASP A 32 5.13 13.89 9.84
N VAL A 33 4.32 13.99 8.80
CA VAL A 33 3.10 14.81 8.80
C VAL A 33 2.08 14.12 9.70
N ARG A 34 1.66 14.79 10.77
CA ARG A 34 0.72 14.29 11.78
C ARG A 34 -0.72 14.70 11.49
N SER A 35 -0.93 15.93 11.02
CA SER A 35 -2.26 16.42 10.62
C SER A 35 -2.18 17.41 9.46
N GLY A 36 -3.32 17.64 8.80
CA GLY A 36 -3.47 18.52 7.64
C GLY A 36 -4.34 17.88 6.57
N PHE A 37 -4.09 18.23 5.31
CA PHE A 37 -4.85 17.73 4.17
C PHE A 37 -3.95 17.29 3.02
N VAL A 38 -4.45 16.33 2.25
CA VAL A 38 -3.99 16.04 0.90
C VAL A 38 -5.07 16.55 -0.05
N ALA A 39 -4.74 17.49 -0.92
CA ALA A 39 -5.69 18.12 -1.84
C ALA A 39 -5.44 17.68 -3.29
N CYS A 40 -6.51 17.41 -4.03
CA CYS A 40 -6.42 17.22 -5.47
C CYS A 40 -6.56 18.56 -6.20
N PRO A 41 -5.60 19.00 -7.04
CA PRO A 41 -5.72 20.26 -7.77
C PRO A 41 -6.80 20.24 -8.85
N VAL A 42 -7.21 19.06 -9.33
CA VAL A 42 -8.19 18.90 -10.40
C VAL A 42 -9.61 19.07 -9.87
N CYS A 43 -10.05 18.21 -8.95
CA CYS A 43 -11.41 18.26 -8.40
C CYS A 43 -11.53 19.11 -7.13
N ARG A 44 -10.41 19.60 -6.58
CA ARG A 44 -10.36 20.41 -5.35
C ARG A 44 -10.88 19.67 -4.11
N HIS A 45 -10.96 18.35 -4.17
CA HIS A 45 -11.29 17.55 -3.00
C HIS A 45 -10.12 17.55 -2.00
N HIS A 46 -10.45 17.61 -0.71
CA HIS A 46 -9.48 17.62 0.38
C HIS A 46 -9.65 16.36 1.23
N TYR A 47 -8.59 15.58 1.35
CA TYR A 47 -8.53 14.37 2.16
C TYR A 47 -7.84 14.67 3.48
N PRO A 48 -8.51 14.53 4.63
CA PRO A 48 -7.89 14.85 5.92
C PRO A 48 -6.80 13.84 6.26
N ILE A 49 -5.75 14.33 6.91
CA ILE A 49 -4.70 13.53 7.55
C ILE A 49 -5.02 13.50 9.05
N VAL A 50 -5.30 12.32 9.56
CA VAL A 50 -5.61 12.10 10.99
C VAL A 50 -4.58 11.12 11.54
N ASP A 51 -3.89 11.51 12.62
CA ASP A 51 -2.82 10.72 13.24
C ASP A 51 -1.74 10.25 12.26
N GLY A 52 -1.41 11.12 11.31
CA GLY A 52 -0.46 10.86 10.26
C GLY A 52 -0.90 9.84 9.21
N MET A 53 -2.20 9.55 9.12
CA MET A 53 -2.80 8.70 8.07
C MET A 53 -3.74 9.53 7.19
N PRO A 54 -3.41 9.76 5.90
CA PRO A 54 -4.32 10.38 4.95
C PRO A 54 -5.53 9.48 4.70
N ARG A 55 -6.73 10.06 4.72
CA ARG A 55 -7.99 9.37 4.44
C ARG A 55 -8.43 9.56 2.99
N MET A 56 -7.79 8.83 2.07
CA MET A 56 -7.91 9.00 0.62
C MET A 56 -8.97 8.08 0.02
N ARG A 57 -10.22 8.25 0.47
CA ARG A 57 -11.37 7.43 0.04
C ARG A 57 -12.29 8.20 -0.91
N HIS A 58 -13.05 7.49 -1.74
CA HIS A 58 -14.12 8.12 -2.50
C HIS A 58 -15.21 8.62 -1.52
N PRO A 59 -15.83 9.79 -1.72
CA PRO A 59 -16.94 10.26 -0.88
C PRO A 59 -18.09 9.24 -0.81
N ASP A 60 -18.42 8.62 -1.94
CA ASP A 60 -19.44 7.56 -2.04
C ASP A 60 -19.00 6.19 -1.50
N ASP A 61 -17.77 6.05 -0.98
CA ASP A 61 -17.36 4.82 -0.30
C ASP A 61 -17.86 4.84 1.17
N ASP A 62 -19.18 4.71 1.34
CA ASP A 62 -19.87 4.66 2.63
C ASP A 62 -19.59 3.38 3.44
N ALA A 63 -19.00 2.36 2.81
CA ALA A 63 -18.64 1.14 3.51
C ALA A 63 -17.65 1.47 4.64
N PRO A 64 -17.87 1.00 5.89
CA PRO A 64 -16.82 1.01 6.89
C PRO A 64 -15.58 0.32 6.29
N VAL A 65 -14.39 0.90 6.47
CA VAL A 65 -13.16 0.14 6.18
C VAL A 65 -13.23 -1.07 7.12
N PRO A 66 -13.35 -2.31 6.60
CA PRO A 66 -13.26 -3.46 7.48
C PRO A 66 -11.88 -3.36 8.11
N VAL A 67 -11.83 -3.20 9.42
CA VAL A 67 -10.60 -3.49 10.14
C VAL A 67 -10.32 -4.95 9.81
N ALA A 68 -9.27 -5.18 9.05
CA ALA A 68 -8.87 -6.54 8.72
C ALA A 68 -8.36 -7.15 10.03
N ASP A 69 -9.21 -7.91 10.72
CA ASP A 69 -8.73 -8.88 11.69
C ASP A 69 -7.84 -9.86 10.92
N PRO A 70 -6.58 -10.07 11.33
CA PRO A 70 -5.68 -10.96 10.60
C PRO A 70 -6.28 -12.38 10.60
N PRO A 71 -6.64 -12.96 9.44
CA PRO A 71 -7.10 -14.34 9.38
C PRO A 71 -5.89 -15.29 9.42
N CYS A 72 -5.98 -16.37 10.20
CA CYS A 72 -4.92 -17.39 10.37
C CYS A 72 -3.57 -16.80 10.85
N PRO A 73 -2.56 -17.59 11.24
CA PRO A 73 -1.24 -17.03 11.49
C PRO A 73 -0.73 -16.42 10.18
N LEU A 74 -0.35 -15.15 10.22
CA LEU A 74 0.36 -14.52 9.12
C LEU A 74 1.64 -15.32 8.83
N PRO A 75 2.08 -15.39 7.56
CA PRO A 75 3.34 -16.04 7.22
C PRO A 75 4.52 -15.28 7.86
N SER A 76 5.68 -15.93 7.88
CA SER A 76 6.93 -15.30 8.29
C SER A 76 7.23 -14.08 7.42
N ALA A 77 7.49 -12.93 8.04
CA ALA A 77 7.88 -11.71 7.34
C ALA A 77 9.20 -11.89 6.56
N VAL A 78 10.11 -12.72 7.07
CA VAL A 78 11.38 -13.05 6.39
C VAL A 78 11.12 -13.82 5.09
N ASP A 79 10.19 -14.77 5.11
CA ASP A 79 9.84 -15.55 3.92
C ASP A 79 9.15 -14.65 2.89
N VAL A 80 8.22 -13.79 3.32
CA VAL A 80 7.58 -12.81 2.44
C VAL A 80 8.62 -11.86 1.82
N ALA A 81 9.58 -11.36 2.60
CA ALA A 81 10.66 -10.52 2.08
C ALA A 81 11.51 -11.25 1.02
N ALA A 82 11.84 -12.52 1.27
CA ALA A 82 12.59 -13.34 0.33
C ALA A 82 11.81 -13.57 -0.98
N LEU A 83 10.50 -13.82 -0.90
CA LEU A 83 9.62 -13.99 -2.06
C LEU A 83 9.50 -12.71 -2.87
N LEU A 84 9.36 -11.55 -2.21
CA LEU A 84 9.36 -10.23 -2.86
C LEU A 84 10.66 -9.98 -3.64
N GLY A 85 11.80 -10.49 -3.15
CA GLY A 85 13.09 -10.40 -3.85
C GLY A 85 13.60 -8.96 -4.01
N VAL A 86 13.14 -8.04 -3.16
CA VAL A 86 13.60 -6.64 -3.13
C VAL A 86 15.04 -6.61 -2.62
N ARG A 87 15.91 -5.84 -3.30
CA ARG A 87 17.35 -5.77 -2.98
C ARG A 87 17.84 -4.33 -2.92
N GLY A 88 18.64 -3.99 -1.92
CA GLY A 88 19.21 -2.65 -1.76
C GLY A 88 18.19 -1.59 -1.32
N ALA A 89 18.70 -0.45 -0.87
CA ALA A 89 17.90 0.63 -0.30
C ALA A 89 17.09 1.41 -1.34
N GLY A 90 16.10 2.16 -0.87
CA GLY A 90 15.28 3.10 -1.62
C GLY A 90 13.98 2.51 -2.19
N GLY A 91 13.07 3.41 -2.52
CA GLY A 91 11.74 3.08 -3.05
C GLY A 91 10.77 2.60 -1.98
N TYR A 92 9.68 1.97 -2.44
CA TYR A 92 8.55 1.64 -1.59
C TYR A 92 8.11 0.19 -1.70
N VAL A 93 7.70 -0.41 -0.60
CA VAL A 93 6.91 -1.66 -0.59
C VAL A 93 5.53 -1.36 -0.05
N VAL A 94 4.49 -1.86 -0.71
CA VAL A 94 3.10 -1.60 -0.35
C VAL A 94 2.50 -2.85 0.29
N LEU A 95 1.90 -2.71 1.46
CA LEU A 95 1.13 -3.76 2.13
C LEU A 95 -0.33 -3.33 2.17
N ALA A 96 -1.26 -4.23 1.89
CA ALA A 96 -2.69 -3.91 1.91
C ALA A 96 -3.44 -4.80 2.90
N GLY A 97 -4.22 -4.20 3.80
CA GLY A 97 -5.07 -4.95 4.71
C GLY A 97 -4.31 -5.72 5.79
N SER A 98 -4.70 -6.96 6.04
CA SER A 98 -4.11 -7.89 7.01
C SER A 98 -2.61 -8.11 6.82
N ALA A 99 -2.10 -7.97 5.58
CA ALA A 99 -0.67 -7.98 5.29
C ALA A 99 0.10 -6.85 6.01
N GLY A 100 -0.59 -5.79 6.44
CA GLY A 100 -0.02 -4.73 7.29
C GLY A 100 0.54 -5.25 8.62
N GLY A 101 0.05 -6.39 9.13
CA GLY A 101 0.60 -7.04 10.32
C GLY A 101 2.04 -7.55 10.13
N LEU A 102 2.52 -7.66 8.88
CA LEU A 102 3.90 -8.03 8.57
C LEU A 102 4.87 -6.84 8.66
N ALA A 103 4.37 -5.61 8.79
CA ALA A 103 5.17 -4.41 8.57
C ALA A 103 6.35 -4.26 9.55
N ASP A 104 6.17 -4.59 10.83
CA ASP A 104 7.26 -4.56 11.81
C ASP A 104 8.32 -5.62 11.51
N GLY A 105 7.89 -6.84 11.16
CA GLY A 105 8.79 -7.94 10.80
C GLY A 105 9.57 -7.71 9.50
N LEU A 106 9.04 -6.87 8.61
CA LEU A 106 9.68 -6.49 7.35
C LEU A 106 10.71 -5.35 7.50
N ALA A 107 10.77 -4.67 8.64
CA ALA A 107 11.65 -3.53 8.83
C ALA A 107 13.14 -3.88 8.68
N VAL A 108 13.57 -5.06 9.16
CA VAL A 108 14.97 -5.51 9.06
C VAL A 108 15.29 -6.08 7.66
N PRO A 109 14.49 -7.00 7.08
CA PRO A 109 14.78 -7.53 5.74
C PRO A 109 14.72 -6.48 4.62
N LEU A 110 13.93 -5.42 4.82
CA LEU A 110 13.74 -4.33 3.86
C LEU A 110 14.41 -3.03 4.31
N ASP A 111 15.53 -3.12 5.04
CA ASP A 111 16.25 -1.94 5.50
C ASP A 111 16.53 -0.94 4.36
N GLY A 112 16.26 0.33 4.64
CA GLY A 112 16.33 1.43 3.66
C GLY A 112 15.19 1.48 2.63
N VAL A 113 14.19 0.58 2.68
CA VAL A 113 12.98 0.64 1.84
C VAL A 113 11.79 1.10 2.69
N HIS A 114 11.01 2.05 2.19
CA HIS A 114 9.88 2.59 2.93
C HIS A 114 8.63 1.73 2.74
N VAL A 115 7.98 1.34 3.84
CA VAL A 115 6.75 0.54 3.80
C VAL A 115 5.53 1.44 3.82
N ILE A 116 4.64 1.30 2.84
CA ILE A 116 3.33 1.97 2.83
C ILE A 116 2.27 0.92 3.13
N VAL A 117 1.55 1.08 4.24
CA VAL A 117 0.44 0.19 4.60
C VAL A 117 -0.88 0.87 4.27
N VAL A 118 -1.63 0.26 3.36
CA VAL A 118 -2.94 0.73 2.91
C VAL A 118 -4.02 -0.08 3.60
N ASN A 119 -5.00 0.60 4.19
CA ASN A 119 -6.05 -0.01 5.00
C ASN A 119 -5.46 -0.94 6.08
N PRO A 120 -4.63 -0.40 7.00
CA PRO A 120 -3.92 -1.20 7.99
C PRO A 120 -4.85 -1.91 8.99
N PRO A 121 -4.40 -3.00 9.63
CA PRO A 121 -5.11 -3.60 10.76
C PRO A 121 -5.15 -2.62 11.95
N ALA A 122 -6.10 -2.81 12.87
CA ALA A 122 -6.24 -1.95 14.04
C ALA A 122 -4.98 -1.97 14.93
N GLY A 123 -4.68 -0.82 15.53
CA GLY A 123 -3.54 -0.66 16.43
C GLY A 123 -2.20 -0.42 15.74
N LEU A 124 -2.11 -0.58 14.41
CA LEU A 124 -0.88 -0.26 13.68
C LEU A 124 -0.72 1.27 13.59
N THR A 125 0.46 1.74 13.97
CA THR A 125 0.85 3.17 13.93
C THR A 125 1.96 3.41 12.91
N GLY A 126 2.10 4.67 12.48
CA GLY A 126 3.22 5.10 11.64
C GLY A 126 4.56 4.95 12.37
N ALA A 127 5.63 4.78 11.59
CA ALA A 127 7.01 4.71 12.07
C ALA A 127 7.95 5.38 11.04
N PRO A 128 9.22 5.67 11.37
CA PRO A 128 10.12 6.33 10.42
C PRO A 128 10.24 5.63 9.05
N SER A 129 10.24 4.30 9.03
CA SER A 129 10.27 3.47 7.81
C SER A 129 8.88 3.00 7.34
N ARG A 130 7.80 3.51 7.95
CA ARG A 130 6.42 3.07 7.67
C ARG A 130 5.42 4.22 7.65
N SER A 131 4.70 4.37 6.54
CA SER A 131 3.55 5.26 6.46
C SER A 131 2.24 4.49 6.32
N LEU A 132 1.18 5.06 6.91
CA LEU A 132 -0.16 4.51 6.84
C LEU A 132 -1.02 5.36 5.91
N LEU A 133 -1.95 4.71 5.23
CA LEU A 133 -2.87 5.32 4.27
C LEU A 133 -4.19 4.57 4.32
N SER A 134 -5.32 5.26 4.18
CA SER A 134 -6.58 4.57 3.88
C SER A 134 -7.04 4.87 2.46
N GLY A 135 -7.49 3.82 1.78
CA GLY A 135 -7.97 3.83 0.41
C GLY A 135 -9.37 3.24 0.33
N GLY A 136 -10.10 3.63 -0.71
CA GLY A 136 -11.42 3.10 -1.03
C GLY A 136 -11.32 1.80 -1.82
N ARG A 137 -11.83 1.82 -3.05
CA ARG A 137 -11.85 0.68 -4.00
C ARG A 137 -10.55 0.46 -4.78
N ALA A 138 -9.56 1.32 -4.60
CA ALA A 138 -8.32 1.36 -5.35
C ALA A 138 -7.18 1.93 -4.48
N PHE A 139 -5.93 1.69 -4.89
CA PHE A 139 -4.78 2.30 -4.22
C PHE A 139 -4.66 3.78 -4.63
N PRO A 140 -4.71 4.75 -3.69
CA PRO A 140 -4.54 6.17 -3.98
C PRO A 140 -3.05 6.52 -4.16
N LEU A 141 -2.35 5.71 -4.97
CA LEU A 141 -0.92 5.75 -5.24
C LEU A 141 -0.69 5.74 -6.76
N GLN A 142 0.42 6.34 -7.19
CA GLN A 142 0.79 6.38 -8.59
C GLN A 142 1.19 5.00 -9.12
N SER A 143 0.96 4.78 -10.41
CA SER A 143 1.35 3.53 -11.07
C SER A 143 2.88 3.41 -11.15
N ALA A 144 3.39 2.17 -11.12
CA ALA A 144 4.82 1.85 -11.27
C ALA A 144 5.74 2.61 -10.29
N MET A 145 5.40 2.59 -8.99
CA MET A 145 6.21 3.15 -7.91
C MET A 145 6.71 2.11 -6.91
N ALA A 146 6.02 0.97 -6.80
CA ALA A 146 6.29 -0.02 -5.78
C ALA A 146 7.36 -1.01 -6.24
N ARG A 147 8.29 -1.32 -5.34
CA ARG A 147 9.30 -2.36 -5.51
C ARG A 147 8.79 -3.75 -5.14
N GLY A 148 7.71 -3.79 -4.38
CA GLY A 148 7.01 -5.01 -3.98
C GLY A 148 5.62 -4.65 -3.49
N VAL A 149 4.67 -5.57 -3.66
CA VAL A 149 3.31 -5.41 -3.14
C VAL A 149 2.90 -6.69 -2.40
N VAL A 150 2.33 -6.57 -1.22
CA VAL A 150 1.74 -7.70 -0.48
C VAL A 150 0.26 -7.42 -0.23
N LEU A 151 -0.60 -8.33 -0.67
CA LEU A 151 -2.04 -8.25 -0.47
C LEU A 151 -2.46 -9.22 0.62
N GLY A 152 -3.16 -8.70 1.64
CA GLY A 152 -3.90 -9.51 2.60
C GLY A 152 -4.96 -10.37 1.91
N ALA A 153 -5.39 -11.45 2.57
CA ALA A 153 -6.33 -12.42 2.00
C ALA A 153 -7.64 -11.76 1.50
N GLU A 154 -8.13 -10.75 2.22
CA GLU A 154 -9.35 -9.99 1.90
C GLU A 154 -9.23 -9.14 0.63
N HIS A 155 -7.99 -8.81 0.24
CA HIS A 155 -7.63 -8.05 -0.95
C HIS A 155 -6.99 -8.92 -2.04
N ALA A 156 -6.88 -10.24 -1.86
CA ALA A 156 -6.32 -11.16 -2.85
C ALA A 156 -7.32 -11.51 -3.99
N ARG A 157 -8.00 -10.49 -4.53
CA ARG A 157 -9.06 -10.59 -5.54
C ARG A 157 -9.16 -9.32 -6.37
N ALA A 158 -9.87 -9.37 -7.50
CA ALA A 158 -10.20 -8.15 -8.24
C ALA A 158 -11.05 -7.17 -7.39
N PRO A 159 -10.87 -5.85 -7.53
CA PRO A 159 -9.92 -5.16 -8.42
C PRO A 159 -8.51 -5.00 -7.83
N TRP A 160 -8.28 -5.37 -6.56
CA TRP A 160 -7.04 -5.13 -5.84
C TRP A 160 -5.81 -5.80 -6.47
N LEU A 161 -5.98 -6.94 -7.13
CA LEU A 161 -4.90 -7.60 -7.87
C LEU A 161 -4.41 -6.76 -9.06
N GLU A 162 -5.33 -6.24 -9.86
CA GLU A 162 -5.02 -5.38 -11.01
C GLU A 162 -4.38 -4.07 -10.53
N GLU A 163 -4.88 -3.54 -9.42
CA GLU A 163 -4.34 -2.35 -8.78
C GLU A 163 -2.93 -2.58 -8.21
N ALA A 164 -2.67 -3.74 -7.61
CA ALA A 164 -1.33 -4.11 -7.17
C ALA A 164 -0.36 -4.26 -8.35
N ALA A 165 -0.81 -4.90 -9.44
CA ALA A 165 -0.04 -4.98 -10.68
C ALA A 165 0.24 -3.57 -11.25
N ARG A 166 -0.73 -2.65 -11.17
CA ARG A 166 -0.56 -1.25 -11.59
C ARG A 166 0.52 -0.53 -10.79
N LEU A 167 0.60 -0.72 -9.48
CA LEU A 167 1.60 -0.09 -8.61
C LEU A 167 3.03 -0.62 -8.81
N LEU A 168 3.18 -1.90 -9.08
CA LEU A 168 4.47 -2.59 -9.06
C LEU A 168 5.38 -2.17 -10.23
N LEU A 169 6.68 -1.98 -10.06
CA LEU A 169 7.58 -1.79 -11.21
C LEU A 169 7.66 -3.09 -12.04
N ARG A 170 7.91 -2.97 -13.35
CA ARG A 170 8.08 -4.15 -14.23
C ARG A 170 9.22 -5.04 -13.74
N GLY A 171 9.04 -6.34 -13.84
CA GLY A 171 10.01 -7.34 -13.41
C GLY A 171 10.08 -7.55 -11.89
N LEU A 172 9.31 -6.80 -11.09
CA LEU A 172 9.24 -7.00 -9.64
C LEU A 172 8.03 -7.84 -9.25
N ARG A 173 7.99 -8.21 -7.96
CA ARG A 173 7.09 -9.26 -7.48
C ARG A 173 6.04 -8.74 -6.51
N MET A 174 4.89 -9.41 -6.55
CA MET A 174 3.85 -9.27 -5.55
C MET A 174 3.55 -10.62 -4.88
N VAL A 175 3.09 -10.55 -3.64
CA VAL A 175 2.67 -11.72 -2.86
C VAL A 175 1.21 -11.50 -2.45
N ALA A 176 0.34 -12.45 -2.79
CA ALA A 176 -1.03 -12.47 -2.28
C ALA A 176 -1.12 -13.54 -1.19
N LEU A 177 -1.70 -13.21 -0.04
CA LEU A 177 -1.98 -14.16 1.05
C LEU A 177 -3.24 -14.99 0.73
N ALA A 178 -3.24 -15.63 -0.44
CA ALA A 178 -4.23 -16.60 -0.88
C ALA A 178 -3.59 -17.52 -1.94
N GLU A 179 -4.12 -18.73 -2.09
CA GLU A 179 -3.66 -19.68 -3.11
C GLU A 179 -4.42 -19.51 -4.43
N ASP A 180 -3.79 -19.94 -5.51
CA ASP A 180 -4.33 -20.05 -6.86
C ASP A 180 -4.89 -18.75 -7.46
N VAL A 181 -4.36 -17.62 -6.99
CA VAL A 181 -4.72 -16.30 -7.47
C VAL A 181 -4.13 -16.02 -8.84
N SER A 182 -4.91 -15.46 -9.76
CA SER A 182 -4.46 -15.05 -11.10
C SER A 182 -4.79 -13.58 -11.34
N CYS A 183 -3.93 -12.90 -12.09
CA CYS A 183 -4.08 -11.51 -12.45
C CYS A 183 -3.47 -11.29 -13.84
N ASP A 184 -4.19 -10.57 -14.70
CA ASP A 184 -3.67 -10.19 -16.00
C ASP A 184 -2.44 -9.28 -15.86
N GLY A 185 -1.47 -9.47 -16.75
CA GLY A 185 -0.19 -8.74 -16.71
C GLY A 185 0.78 -9.18 -15.60
N VAL A 186 0.41 -10.17 -14.79
CA VAL A 186 1.26 -10.77 -13.76
C VAL A 186 1.48 -12.25 -14.05
N GLU A 187 2.73 -12.64 -14.18
CA GLU A 187 3.12 -14.04 -14.32
C GLU A 187 3.15 -14.71 -12.94
N ARG A 188 2.41 -15.80 -12.78
CA ARG A 188 2.47 -16.61 -11.56
C ARG A 188 3.80 -17.36 -11.51
N LEU A 189 4.60 -17.10 -10.47
CA LEU A 189 5.87 -17.78 -10.23
C LEU A 189 5.71 -18.99 -9.31
N ALA A 190 4.86 -18.88 -8.29
CA ALA A 190 4.60 -19.95 -7.32
C ALA A 190 3.20 -19.79 -6.69
N SER A 191 2.63 -20.91 -6.23
CA SER A 191 1.39 -20.98 -5.44
C SER A 191 1.54 -22.10 -4.40
N GLY A 192 1.12 -21.86 -3.17
CA GLY A 192 1.14 -22.82 -2.07
C GLY A 192 1.39 -22.18 -0.70
N HIS A 193 1.17 -22.95 0.37
CA HIS A 193 1.30 -22.50 1.77
C HIS A 193 0.45 -21.26 2.08
N GLY A 194 -0.76 -21.18 1.51
CA GLY A 194 -1.65 -20.04 1.70
C GLY A 194 -1.25 -18.79 0.90
N MET A 195 -0.30 -18.89 -0.02
CA MET A 195 0.27 -17.75 -0.74
C MET A 195 0.39 -17.98 -2.25
N THR A 196 0.30 -16.89 -3.00
CA THR A 196 0.61 -16.86 -4.43
C THR A 196 1.63 -15.76 -4.69
N VAL A 197 2.67 -16.07 -5.47
CA VAL A 197 3.70 -15.13 -5.88
C VAL A 197 3.57 -14.85 -7.36
N GLY A 198 3.50 -13.57 -7.71
CA GLY A 198 3.42 -13.10 -9.09
C GLY A 198 4.52 -12.11 -9.43
N GLN A 199 4.91 -12.02 -10.70
CA GLN A 199 5.84 -11.04 -11.23
C GLN A 199 5.18 -10.19 -12.32
N ARG A 200 5.31 -8.87 -12.23
CA ARG A 200 4.77 -7.97 -13.28
C ARG A 200 5.57 -8.10 -14.57
N ARG A 201 4.88 -8.34 -15.68
CA ARG A 201 5.45 -8.34 -17.04
C ARG A 201 5.69 -6.91 -17.55
#